data_AF-A0A1J7JTJ7-F1
#
_entry.id   AF-A0A1J7JTJ7-F1
#
_cell.length_a   1.000
_cell.length_b   1.000
_cell.length_c   1.000
_cell.angle_alpha   90.00
_cell.angle_beta   90.00
_cell.angle_gamma   90.00
#
_symmetry.space_group_name_H-M   'P 1'
#
loop_
_entity.id
_entity.type
_entity.pdbx_description
1 polymer ?
#
loop_
_entity_poly.entity_id
_entity_poly.type
_entity_poly.pdbx_seq_one_letter_code
_entity_poly.pdbx_strand_id
1 'polypeptide(L)'
;MDITDITPQLDDLGASLDNLEAALKPLIDDVGSVASKLPLLDKAKLNVMTCYAIESLLFSALRLNGVDAKDHAIFTELTRIKQYFAKIQKIENPPAERDTTVDTRAAIRFIRSDLVS
;
A
#
# COMPACT_ATOMS: atom_id res chain seq x y z
N MET A 1 -29.46 -20.79 23.11
CA MET A 1 -28.63 -19.93 22.26
C MET A 1 -27.22 -20.44 22.45
N ASP A 2 -26.68 -21.18 21.49
CA ASP A 2 -25.30 -21.67 21.59
C ASP A 2 -24.37 -20.46 21.56
N ILE A 3 -23.58 -20.31 22.61
CA ILE A 3 -22.53 -19.29 22.66
C ILE A 3 -21.42 -19.81 21.76
N THR A 4 -21.10 -19.06 20.70
CA THR A 4 -19.96 -19.39 19.84
C THR A 4 -18.69 -19.37 20.67
N ASP A 5 -18.00 -20.50 20.73
CA ASP A 5 -16.65 -20.56 21.30
C ASP A 5 -15.70 -19.79 20.37
N ILE A 6 -15.05 -18.76 20.91
CA ILE A 6 -14.12 -17.90 20.20
C ILE A 6 -12.65 -18.19 20.55
N THR A 7 -12.41 -19.16 21.44
CA THR A 7 -11.07 -19.52 21.93
C THR A 7 -10.12 -19.86 20.77
N PRO A 8 -10.52 -20.65 19.75
CA PRO A 8 -9.64 -20.94 18.62
C PRO A 8 -9.19 -19.69 17.86
N GLN A 9 -10.08 -18.72 17.64
CA GLN A 9 -9.78 -17.48 16.94
C GLN A 9 -8.82 -16.59 17.75
N LEU A 10 -8.90 -16.66 19.08
CA LEU A 10 -7.99 -15.92 19.97
C LEU A 10 -6.59 -16.56 19.95
N ASP A 11 -6.51 -17.88 19.96
CA ASP A 11 -5.25 -18.62 19.84
C ASP A 11 -4.58 -18.35 18.48
N ASP A 12 -5.36 -18.38 17.40
CA ASP A 12 -4.89 -18.05 16.04
C ASP A 12 -4.39 -16.61 15.94
N LEU A 13 -5.10 -15.67 16.58
CA LEU A 13 -4.69 -14.26 16.65
C LEU A 13 -3.36 -14.12 17.41
N GLY A 14 -3.23 -14.78 18.56
CA GLY A 14 -1.99 -14.80 19.35
C GLY A 14 -0.81 -15.31 18.55
N ALA A 15 -0.94 -16.50 17.93
CA ALA A 15 0.09 -17.08 17.08
C ALA A 15 0.45 -16.17 15.89
N SER A 16 -0.53 -15.49 15.29
CA SER A 16 -0.30 -14.54 14.21
C SER A 16 0.51 -13.32 14.67
N LEU A 17 0.24 -12.82 15.89
CA LEU A 17 0.98 -11.70 16.47
C LEU A 17 2.42 -12.08 16.83
N ASP A 18 2.65 -13.27 17.41
CA ASP A 18 3.99 -13.76 17.72
C ASP A 18 4.87 -13.90 16.46
N ASN A 19 4.29 -14.47 15.39
CA ASN A 19 4.97 -14.58 14.09
C ASN A 19 5.31 -13.20 13.50
N LEU A 20 4.39 -12.25 13.62
CA LEU A 20 4.61 -10.89 13.13
C LEU A 20 5.68 -10.15 13.94
N GLU A 21 5.67 -10.28 15.27
CA GLU A 21 6.69 -9.70 16.13
C GLU A 21 8.08 -10.24 15.78
N ALA A 22 8.22 -11.55 15.61
CA ALA A 22 9.48 -12.17 15.19
C ALA A 22 9.96 -11.64 13.83
N ALA A 23 9.06 -11.48 12.86
CA ALA A 23 9.38 -10.95 11.53
C ALA A 23 9.74 -9.45 11.55
N LEU A 24 9.10 -8.65 12.40
CA LEU A 24 9.32 -7.22 12.49
C LEU A 24 10.51 -6.84 13.38
N LYS A 25 10.88 -7.67 14.35
CA LYS A 25 11.99 -7.43 15.28
C LYS A 25 13.26 -6.87 14.62
N PRO A 26 13.85 -7.50 13.59
CA PRO A 26 15.07 -6.99 12.95
C PRO A 26 14.86 -5.64 12.25
N LEU A 27 13.62 -5.30 11.87
CA LEU A 27 13.28 -4.04 11.24
C LEU A 27 13.02 -2.95 12.28
N ILE A 28 12.37 -3.25 13.40
CA ILE A 28 12.09 -2.28 14.47
C ILE A 28 13.37 -1.87 15.18
N ASP A 29 14.27 -2.83 15.43
CA ASP A 29 15.50 -2.59 16.19
C ASP A 29 16.48 -1.67 15.42
N ASP A 30 16.51 -1.71 14.07
CA ASP A 30 17.41 -0.87 13.26
C ASP A 30 16.91 -0.63 11.81
N VAL A 31 15.70 -0.08 11.66
CA VAL A 31 15.14 0.21 10.32
C VAL A 31 16.07 1.13 9.51
N GLY A 32 16.76 2.05 10.19
CA GLY A 32 17.64 3.05 9.58
C GLY A 32 18.83 2.43 8.88
N SER A 33 19.58 1.53 9.54
CA SER A 33 20.75 0.91 8.91
C SER A 33 20.39 -0.20 7.93
N VAL A 34 19.25 -0.87 8.10
CA VAL A 34 18.72 -1.78 7.07
C VAL A 34 18.36 -0.97 5.82
N ALA A 35 17.58 0.11 5.97
CA ALA A 35 17.13 0.95 4.87
C ALA A 35 18.27 1.68 4.15
N SER A 36 19.36 2.04 4.82
CA SER A 36 20.50 2.73 4.20
C SER A 36 21.31 1.83 3.26
N LYS A 37 21.21 0.51 3.42
CA LYS A 37 21.93 -0.48 2.59
C LYS A 37 21.16 -0.88 1.33
N LEU A 38 19.89 -0.49 1.23
CA LEU A 38 19.02 -0.88 0.13
C LEU A 38 19.08 0.10 -1.04
N PRO A 39 18.94 -0.39 -2.30
CA PRO A 39 18.63 0.44 -3.44
C PRO A 39 17.38 1.30 -3.19
N LEU A 40 17.28 2.45 -3.87
CA LEU A 40 16.21 3.43 -3.63
C LEU A 40 14.79 2.81 -3.68
N LEU A 41 14.53 1.94 -4.65
CA LEU A 41 13.23 1.29 -4.82
C LEU A 41 12.93 0.31 -3.68
N ASP A 42 13.90 -0.51 -3.28
CA ASP A 42 13.74 -1.46 -2.18
C ASP A 42 13.63 -0.77 -0.84
N LYS A 43 14.32 0.36 -0.67
CA LYS A 43 14.14 1.26 0.48
C LYS A 43 12.71 1.83 0.54
N ALA A 44 12.14 2.20 -0.61
CA ALA A 44 10.76 2.67 -0.67
C ALA A 44 9.77 1.55 -0.30
N LYS A 45 9.96 0.33 -0.84
CA LYS A 45 9.17 -0.85 -0.47
C LYS A 45 9.24 -1.15 1.01
N LEU A 46 10.44 -1.17 1.59
CA LEU A 46 10.65 -1.43 3.00
C LEU A 46 9.84 -0.44 3.85
N ASN A 47 10.01 0.87 3.63
CA ASN A 47 9.31 1.89 4.40
C ASN A 47 7.78 1.80 4.24
N VAL A 48 7.28 1.57 3.03
CA VAL A 48 5.83 1.44 2.79
C VAL A 48 5.26 0.19 3.44
N MET A 49 5.97 -0.95 3.39
CA MET A 49 5.57 -2.19 4.07
C MET A 49 5.60 -2.05 5.60
N THR A 50 6.63 -1.40 6.15
CA THR A 50 6.71 -1.14 7.60
C THR A 50 5.56 -0.25 8.05
N CYS A 51 5.26 0.82 7.31
CA CYS A 51 4.12 1.69 7.61
C CYS A 51 2.79 0.92 7.51
N TYR A 52 2.62 0.07 6.48
CA TYR A 52 1.44 -0.79 6.34
C TYR A 52 1.26 -1.75 7.52
N ALA A 53 2.34 -2.38 8.00
CA ALA A 53 2.30 -3.28 9.14
C ALA A 53 1.85 -2.55 10.42
N ILE A 54 2.40 -1.36 10.68
CA ILE A 54 2.04 -0.53 11.85
C ILE A 54 0.57 -0.10 11.79
N GLU A 55 0.10 0.46 10.67
CA GLU A 55 -1.29 0.90 10.55
C GLU A 55 -2.27 -0.29 10.60
N SER A 56 -1.88 -1.45 10.09
CA SER A 56 -2.69 -2.68 10.18
C SER A 56 -2.82 -3.19 11.63
N LEU A 57 -1.76 -3.06 12.43
CA LEU A 57 -1.78 -3.37 13.85
C LEU A 57 -2.67 -2.38 14.62
N LEU A 58 -2.55 -1.09 14.34
CA LEU A 58 -3.40 -0.07 14.94
C LEU A 58 -4.87 -0.27 14.56
N PHE A 59 -5.17 -0.59 13.30
CA PHE A 59 -6.50 -0.95 12.85
C PHE A 59 -7.06 -2.16 13.62
N SER A 60 -6.25 -3.21 13.78
CA SER A 60 -6.63 -4.41 14.52
C SER A 60 -6.90 -4.10 15.99
N ALA A 61 -6.04 -3.30 16.63
CA ALA A 61 -6.21 -2.86 18.02
C ALA A 61 -7.50 -2.05 18.21
N LEU A 62 -7.82 -1.11 17.31
CA LEU A 62 -9.07 -0.34 17.35
C LEU A 62 -10.29 -1.27 17.27
N ARG A 63 -10.26 -2.26 16.37
CA ARG A 63 -11.34 -3.23 16.24
C ARG A 63 -11.52 -4.10 17.47
N LEU A 64 -10.44 -4.53 18.12
CA LEU A 64 -10.49 -5.28 19.37
C LEU A 64 -11.09 -4.46 20.52
N ASN A 65 -10.92 -3.14 20.49
CA ASN A 65 -11.52 -2.20 21.44
C ASN A 65 -12.96 -1.78 21.07
N GLY A 66 -13.57 -2.42 20.06
CA GLY A 66 -14.95 -2.14 19.65
C GLY A 66 -15.13 -0.80 18.91
N VAL A 67 -14.04 -0.16 18.46
CA VAL A 67 -14.11 1.06 17.65
C VAL A 67 -14.37 0.70 16.19
N ASP A 68 -15.30 1.40 15.54
CA ASP A 68 -15.44 1.29 14.08
C ASP A 68 -14.23 1.95 13.39
N ALA A 69 -13.28 1.11 13.01
CA ALA A 69 -12.06 1.55 12.38
C ALA A 69 -12.28 2.15 10.97
N LYS A 70 -13.45 2.00 10.34
CA LYS A 70 -13.77 2.65 9.05
C LYS A 70 -14.11 4.12 9.19
N ASP A 71 -14.76 4.49 10.29
CA ASP A 71 -15.09 5.88 10.63
C ASP A 71 -13.94 6.58 11.37
N HIS A 72 -12.87 5.84 11.66
CA HIS A 72 -11.67 6.35 12.32
C HIS A 72 -10.63 6.85 11.30
N ALA A 73 -9.83 7.85 11.70
CA ALA A 73 -8.80 8.48 10.86
C ALA A 73 -7.78 7.49 10.27
N ILE A 74 -7.57 6.34 10.94
CA ILE A 74 -6.74 5.22 10.47
C ILE A 74 -7.08 4.77 9.05
N PHE A 75 -8.35 4.84 8.65
CA PHE A 75 -8.77 4.42 7.33
C PHE A 75 -8.23 5.35 6.22
N THR A 76 -8.07 6.64 6.55
CA THR A 76 -7.42 7.61 5.66
C THR A 76 -5.95 7.26 5.47
N GLU A 77 -5.27 6.88 6.54
CA GLU A 77 -3.86 6.47 6.50
C GLU A 77 -3.66 5.18 5.70
N LEU A 78 -4.51 4.18 5.89
CA LEU A 78 -4.52 2.96 5.07
C LEU A 78 -4.75 3.27 3.59
N THR A 79 -5.63 4.23 3.28
CA THR A 79 -5.86 4.68 1.90
C THR A 79 -4.63 5.36 1.31
N ARG A 80 -3.95 6.20 2.10
CA ARG A 80 -2.70 6.85 1.72
C ARG A 80 -1.60 5.80 1.42
N ILE A 81 -1.48 4.77 2.25
CA ILE A 81 -0.52 3.67 2.03
C ILE A 81 -0.82 2.90 0.74
N LYS A 82 -2.09 2.60 0.45
CA LYS A 82 -2.49 1.98 -0.84
C LYS A 82 -2.03 2.79 -2.05
N GLN A 83 -2.07 4.12 -1.96
CA GLN A 83 -1.57 4.99 -3.04
C GLN A 83 -0.05 4.87 -3.20
N TYR A 84 0.71 4.69 -2.11
CA TYR A 84 2.16 4.46 -2.18
C TYR A 84 2.50 3.10 -2.78
N PHE A 85 1.76 2.04 -2.45
CA PHE A 85 1.88 0.75 -3.15
C PHE A 85 1.64 0.90 -4.66
N ALA A 86 0.60 1.64 -5.05
CA ALA A 86 0.32 1.88 -6.46
C ALA A 86 1.46 2.67 -7.16
N LYS A 87 2.10 3.62 -6.47
CA LYS A 87 3.27 4.33 -7.01
C LYS A 87 4.45 3.38 -7.22
N ILE A 88 4.75 2.53 -6.24
CA ILE A 88 5.82 1.52 -6.34
C ILE A 88 5.54 0.56 -7.51
N GLN A 89 4.31 0.03 -7.60
CA GLN A 89 3.93 -0.91 -8.64
C GLN A 89 4.07 -0.32 -10.05
N LYS A 90 3.75 0.97 -10.23
CA LYS A 90 3.95 1.68 -11.50
C LYS A 90 5.42 1.86 -11.87
N ILE A 91 6.30 1.97 -10.88
CA ILE A 91 7.75 2.08 -11.12
C ILE A 91 8.33 0.71 -11.49
N GLU A 92 7.89 -0.35 -10.81
CA GLU A 92 8.31 -1.73 -11.11
C GLU A 92 7.78 -2.24 -12.45
N ASN A 93 6.56 -1.86 -12.77
CA ASN A 93 5.86 -2.25 -13.99
C ASN A 93 5.48 -0.98 -14.74
N PRO A 94 6.46 -0.29 -15.35
CA PRO A 94 6.17 0.90 -16.12
C PRO A 94 5.14 0.52 -17.19
N PRO A 95 4.06 1.32 -17.36
CA PRO A 95 3.12 1.08 -18.44
C PRO A 95 3.89 1.06 -19.76
N ALA A 96 3.50 0.18 -20.67
CA ALA A 96 4.09 0.13 -22.00
C ALA A 96 4.15 1.55 -22.58
N GLU A 97 5.32 1.93 -23.11
CA GLU A 97 5.46 3.21 -23.78
C GLU A 97 4.34 3.33 -24.82
N ARG A 98 3.62 4.44 -24.78
CA ARG A 98 2.61 4.72 -25.79
C ARG A 98 3.33 4.88 -27.12
N ASP A 99 3.23 3.87 -27.98
CA ASP A 99 3.75 3.91 -29.35
C ASP A 99 2.98 4.90 -30.25
N THR A 100 1.84 5.42 -29.74
CA THR A 100 1.07 6.47 -30.40
C THR A 100 1.68 7.84 -30.13
N THR A 101 2.74 8.15 -30.84
CA THR A 101 3.12 9.55 -31.05
C THR A 101 2.02 10.22 -31.87
N VAL A 102 1.52 11.36 -31.39
CA VAL A 102 0.53 12.15 -32.16
C VAL A 102 1.22 12.68 -33.40
N ASP A 103 0.79 12.27 -34.59
CA ASP A 103 1.22 12.91 -35.83
C ASP A 103 0.60 14.32 -35.87
N THR A 104 1.38 15.30 -35.41
CA THR A 104 1.01 16.71 -35.39
C THR A 104 0.63 17.20 -36.78
N ARG A 105 1.22 16.64 -37.85
CA ARG A 105 0.86 17.00 -39.23
C ARG A 105 -0.51 16.46 -39.59
N ALA A 106 -0.86 15.25 -39.18
CA ALA A 106 -2.21 14.70 -39.36
C ALA A 106 -3.26 15.52 -38.59
N ALA A 107 -2.99 15.88 -37.33
CA ALA A 107 -3.87 16.73 -36.53
C ALA A 107 -4.11 18.11 -37.19
N ILE A 108 -3.05 18.74 -37.72
CA ILE A 108 -3.16 20.01 -38.46
C ILE A 108 -4.00 19.85 -39.73
N ARG A 109 -3.88 18.74 -40.47
CA ARG A 109 -4.71 18.48 -41.66
C ARG A 109 -6.19 18.39 -41.31
N PHE A 110 -6.54 17.69 -40.23
CA PHE A 110 -7.93 17.60 -39.76
C PHE A 110 -8.49 18.96 -39.38
N ILE A 111 -7.76 19.74 -38.59
CA ILE A 111 -8.19 21.09 -38.18
C ILE A 111 -8.40 22.00 -39.40
N ARG A 112 -7.50 21.95 -40.39
CA ARG A 112 -7.63 22.76 -41.61
C ARG A 112 -8.79 22.33 -42.50
N SER A 113 -9.09 21.03 -42.55
CA SER A 113 -10.21 20.53 -43.34
C SER A 113 -11.56 20.99 -42.79
N ASP A 114 -11.67 21.14 -41.47
CA ASP A 114 -12.89 21.57 -40.78
C ASP A 114 -13.05 23.11 -40.81
N LEU A 115 -11.94 23.86 -40.89
CA LEU A 115 -11.96 25.32 -40.98
C LEU A 115 -12.34 25.87 -42.38
N VAL A 116 -12.45 24.99 -43.38
CA VAL A 116 -12.70 25.33 -44.79
C VAL A 116 -14.07 24.79 -45.27
N SER A 117 -14.84 24.12 -44.40
CA SER A 117 -16.27 23.81 -44.60
C SER A 117 -17.16 24.88 -43.99
#